data_AF-A0A095BVH7-F1
#
_entry.id   AF-A0A095BVH7-F1
#
_cell.length_a   1.000
_cell.length_b   1.000
_cell.length_c   1.000
_cell.angle_alpha   90.00
_cell.angle_beta   90.00
_cell.angle_gamma   90.00
#
_symmetry.space_group_name_H-M   'P 1'
#
loop_
_entity.id
_entity.type
_entity.pdbx_description
1 polymer ?
#
loop_
_entity_poly.entity_id
_entity_poly.type
_entity_poly.pdbx_seq_one_letter_code
_entity_poly.pdbx_strand_id
1 'polypeptide(L)'
;MTMRLSRLARVERQTIACVRSACFPADAPVCGSDFQICRAVKPMADRLAETRLSIWHPGAMFVSQDEISLLALLAALQRCGSFTVSCDLSPDLIETLRQYATALAEAGARLPFRGFAHAMIERQKGPLESTGLDACTQNSVLRVRDRSVAANALEMVRERELVSTREFERSGISRQYLSLLFKKGHLTRARHGWYRAFND
;
A
#
# COMPACT_ATOMS: atom_id res chain seq x y z
N MET A 1 3.38 2.98 5.86
CA MET A 1 4.82 2.66 5.66
C MET A 1 4.98 2.08 4.26
N THR A 2 6.06 2.36 3.53
CA THR A 2 6.27 1.78 2.18
C THR A 2 7.43 0.79 2.21
N MET A 3 7.26 -0.37 1.58
CA MET A 3 8.28 -1.44 1.53
C MET A 3 8.69 -1.70 0.08
N ARG A 4 9.99 -1.87 -0.20
CA ARG A 4 10.44 -2.28 -1.53
C ARG A 4 9.96 -3.68 -1.87
N LEU A 5 9.38 -3.85 -3.07
CA LEU A 5 8.89 -5.14 -3.56
C LEU A 5 9.98 -6.22 -3.52
N SER A 6 11.24 -5.84 -3.80
CA SER A 6 12.39 -6.75 -3.78
C SER A 6 12.73 -7.36 -2.42
N ARG A 7 12.16 -6.83 -1.32
CA ARG A 7 12.34 -7.39 0.04
C ARG A 7 11.34 -8.49 0.36
N LEU A 8 10.28 -8.63 -0.43
CA LEU A 8 9.29 -9.68 -0.26
C LEU A 8 9.81 -11.02 -0.78
N ALA A 9 9.33 -12.11 -0.18
CA ALA A 9 9.58 -13.46 -0.65
C ALA A 9 9.07 -13.63 -2.08
N ARG A 10 9.59 -14.62 -2.81
CA ARG A 10 9.20 -14.87 -4.21
C ARG A 10 7.69 -15.04 -4.37
N VAL A 11 7.07 -15.87 -3.53
CA VAL A 11 5.62 -16.13 -3.56
C VAL A 11 4.79 -14.87 -3.29
N GLU A 12 5.26 -14.00 -2.39
CA GLU A 12 4.58 -12.74 -2.07
C GLU A 12 4.64 -11.75 -3.23
N ARG A 13 5.82 -11.65 -3.87
CA ARG A 13 5.97 -10.83 -5.08
C ARG A 13 5.06 -11.32 -6.20
N GLN A 14 4.96 -12.64 -6.38
CA GLN A 14 4.06 -13.23 -7.38
C GLN A 14 2.59 -12.95 -7.05
N THR A 15 2.18 -13.12 -5.79
CA THR A 15 0.83 -12.78 -5.34
C THR A 15 0.51 -11.30 -5.58
N ILE A 16 1.39 -10.37 -5.18
CA ILE A 16 1.19 -8.94 -5.45
C ILE A 16 1.15 -8.66 -6.96
N ALA A 17 2.05 -9.25 -7.75
CA ALA A 17 2.04 -9.08 -9.19
C ALA A 17 0.72 -9.55 -9.82
N CYS A 18 0.18 -10.69 -9.38
CA CYS A 18 -1.12 -11.19 -9.81
C CYS A 18 -2.26 -10.24 -9.39
N VAL A 19 -2.26 -9.78 -8.13
CA VAL A 19 -3.27 -8.84 -7.62
C VAL A 19 -3.29 -7.55 -8.42
N ARG A 20 -2.13 -6.94 -8.62
CA ARG A 20 -2.00 -5.71 -9.41
C ARG A 20 -2.41 -5.93 -10.86
N SER A 21 -1.99 -7.03 -11.47
CA SER A 21 -2.34 -7.35 -12.85
C SER A 21 -3.85 -7.51 -13.03
N ALA A 22 -4.51 -8.09 -12.04
CA ALA A 22 -5.95 -8.32 -12.10
C ALA A 22 -6.75 -7.04 -11.77
N CYS A 23 -6.24 -6.15 -10.92
CA CYS A 23 -6.83 -4.81 -10.71
C CYS A 23 -6.56 -3.85 -11.88
N PHE A 24 -5.48 -4.04 -12.63
CA PHE A 24 -5.08 -3.19 -13.76
C PHE A 24 -4.84 -4.02 -15.04
N PRO A 25 -5.87 -4.66 -15.60
CA PRO A 25 -5.71 -5.63 -16.69
C PRO A 25 -5.16 -5.01 -17.99
N ALA A 26 -5.41 -3.72 -18.23
CA ALA A 26 -4.92 -3.01 -19.42
C ALA A 26 -3.39 -2.79 -19.40
N ASP A 27 -2.79 -2.76 -18.22
CA ASP A 27 -1.39 -2.40 -18.01
C ASP A 27 -0.53 -3.58 -17.52
N ALA A 28 -1.17 -4.73 -17.33
CA ALA A 28 -0.51 -5.90 -16.80
C ALA A 28 0.44 -6.51 -17.85
N PRO A 29 1.77 -6.55 -17.61
CA PRO A 29 2.61 -7.45 -18.37
C PRO A 29 2.12 -8.88 -18.16
N VAL A 30 2.24 -9.73 -19.18
CA VAL A 30 1.84 -11.15 -19.10
C VAL A 30 2.42 -11.73 -17.82
N CYS A 31 1.54 -12.12 -16.89
CA CYS A 31 1.95 -12.51 -15.56
C CYS A 31 2.76 -13.81 -15.65
N GLY A 32 4.09 -13.71 -15.52
CA GLY A 32 4.99 -14.88 -15.48
C GLY A 32 4.94 -15.65 -14.16
N SER A 33 3.89 -15.45 -13.37
CA SER A 33 3.66 -16.19 -12.13
C SER A 33 3.16 -17.59 -12.43
N ASP A 34 3.23 -18.45 -11.41
CA ASP A 34 2.63 -19.78 -11.50
C ASP A 34 1.14 -19.67 -11.85
N PHE A 35 0.70 -20.46 -12.83
CA PHE A 35 -0.69 -20.50 -13.29
C PHE A 35 -1.66 -20.72 -12.12
N GLN A 36 -1.27 -21.48 -11.10
CA GLN A 36 -2.10 -21.73 -9.93
C GLN A 36 -2.36 -20.46 -9.12
N ILE A 37 -1.34 -19.60 -8.95
CA ILE A 37 -1.48 -18.31 -8.25
C ILE A 37 -2.38 -17.39 -9.07
N CYS A 38 -2.15 -17.27 -10.39
CA CYS A 38 -2.98 -16.43 -11.25
C CYS A 38 -4.45 -16.86 -11.26
N ARG A 39 -4.71 -18.17 -11.38
CA ARG A 39 -6.07 -18.73 -11.37
C ARG A 39 -6.79 -18.43 -10.05
N ALA A 40 -6.08 -18.55 -8.94
CA ALA A 40 -6.66 -18.31 -7.63
C ALA A 40 -6.92 -16.81 -7.36
N VAL A 41 -6.10 -15.89 -7.90
CA VAL A 41 -6.28 -14.44 -7.71
C VAL A 41 -7.45 -13.86 -8.51
N LYS A 42 -7.77 -14.42 -9.67
CA LYS A 42 -8.72 -13.82 -10.61
C LYS A 42 -10.09 -13.47 -9.97
N PRO A 43 -10.77 -14.37 -9.23
CA PRO A 43 -12.06 -14.05 -8.61
C PRO A 43 -11.97 -12.98 -7.51
N MET A 44 -10.82 -12.89 -6.84
CA MET A 44 -10.59 -11.92 -5.77
C MET A 44 -10.43 -10.50 -6.33
N ALA A 45 -9.84 -10.36 -7.51
CA ALA A 45 -9.54 -9.05 -8.08
C ALA A 45 -10.79 -8.23 -8.39
N ASP A 46 -11.84 -8.88 -8.90
CA ASP A 46 -13.14 -8.25 -9.16
C ASP A 46 -13.71 -7.64 -7.87
N ARG A 47 -13.57 -8.37 -6.75
CA ARG A 47 -14.01 -7.91 -5.42
C ARG A 47 -13.09 -6.83 -4.83
N LEU A 48 -11.78 -6.93 -5.05
CA LEU A 48 -10.84 -5.92 -4.61
C LEU A 48 -11.06 -4.58 -5.32
N ALA A 49 -11.47 -4.59 -6.60
CA ALA A 49 -11.79 -3.37 -7.35
C ALA A 49 -12.98 -2.60 -6.76
N GLU A 50 -13.92 -3.29 -6.09
CA GLU A 50 -15.05 -2.69 -5.37
C GLU A 50 -14.63 -2.06 -4.03
N THR A 51 -13.42 -2.36 -3.55
CA THR A 51 -12.93 -1.92 -2.24
C THR A 51 -12.09 -0.66 -2.30
N ARG A 52 -11.97 0.01 -1.15
CA ARG A 52 -11.14 1.22 -1.00
C ARG A 52 -9.67 0.92 -0.69
N LEU A 53 -9.17 -0.25 -1.06
CA LEU A 53 -7.77 -0.64 -0.82
C LEU A 53 -6.86 0.06 -1.84
N SER A 54 -5.77 0.66 -1.37
CA SER A 54 -4.76 1.25 -2.23
C SER A 54 -3.88 0.15 -2.85
N ILE A 55 -4.29 -0.38 -4.00
CA ILE A 55 -3.50 -1.31 -4.80
C ILE A 55 -2.71 -0.53 -5.84
N TRP A 56 -1.40 -0.75 -5.91
CA TRP A 56 -0.54 0.02 -6.80
C TRP A 56 -0.44 -0.60 -8.18
N HIS A 57 0.00 0.19 -9.16
CA HIS A 57 0.07 -0.22 -10.56
C HIS A 57 1.13 -1.34 -10.80
N PRO A 58 0.96 -2.24 -11.80
CA PRO A 58 1.87 -3.38 -12.07
C PRO A 58 3.37 -3.07 -12.22
N GLY A 59 3.76 -1.82 -12.49
CA GLY A 59 5.17 -1.40 -12.58
C GLY A 59 5.78 -0.85 -11.27
N ALA A 60 5.01 -0.73 -10.19
CA ALA A 60 5.49 -0.02 -9.00
C ALA A 60 6.55 -0.82 -8.20
N MET A 61 7.67 -0.17 -7.89
CA MET A 61 8.83 -0.78 -7.20
C MET A 61 8.64 -0.98 -5.68
N PHE A 62 7.62 -0.36 -5.10
CA PHE A 62 7.28 -0.51 -3.68
C PHE A 62 5.87 -1.04 -3.54
N VAL A 63 5.54 -1.42 -2.31
CA VAL A 63 4.29 -2.05 -1.90
C VAL A 63 3.58 -1.09 -0.96
N SER A 64 2.28 -0.91 -1.19
CA SER A 64 1.43 -0.07 -0.35
C SER A 64 1.19 -0.72 1.02
N GLN A 65 0.71 0.05 2.00
CA GLN A 65 0.34 -0.50 3.30
C GLN A 65 -0.82 -1.51 3.18
N ASP A 66 -1.78 -1.25 2.30
CA ASP A 66 -2.94 -2.13 2.10
C ASP A 66 -2.53 -3.45 1.44
N GLU A 67 -1.60 -3.42 0.49
CA GLU A 67 -1.01 -4.62 -0.11
C GLU A 67 -0.25 -5.46 0.93
N ILE A 68 0.47 -4.79 1.85
CA ILE A 68 1.13 -5.46 2.99
C ILE A 68 0.09 -6.09 3.92
N SER A 69 -0.98 -5.35 4.27
CA SER A 69 -2.07 -5.88 5.10
C SER A 69 -2.80 -7.04 4.43
N LEU A 70 -2.99 -6.98 3.10
CA LEU A 70 -3.60 -8.05 2.32
C LEU A 70 -2.74 -9.33 2.38
N LEU A 71 -1.43 -9.23 2.17
CA LEU A 71 -0.52 -10.37 2.31
C LEU A 71 -0.55 -10.95 3.74
N ALA A 72 -0.57 -10.09 4.75
CA ALA A 72 -0.69 -10.48 6.16
C ALA A 72 -1.94 -11.33 6.39
N LEU A 73 -3.08 -10.81 5.91
CA LEU A 73 -4.38 -11.41 6.07
C LEU A 73 -4.45 -12.78 5.38
N LEU A 74 -3.95 -12.87 4.15
CA LEU A 74 -3.87 -14.14 3.44
C LEU A 74 -2.97 -15.15 4.15
N ALA A 75 -1.80 -14.72 4.62
CA ALA A 75 -0.90 -15.58 5.38
C ALA A 75 -1.54 -16.07 6.69
N ALA A 76 -2.37 -15.25 7.35
CA ALA A 76 -3.11 -15.63 8.55
C ALA A 76 -4.22 -16.65 8.21
N LEU A 77 -5.02 -16.38 7.18
CA LEU A 77 -6.09 -17.26 6.72
C LEU A 77 -5.59 -18.64 6.27
N GLN A 78 -4.38 -18.71 5.70
CA GLN A 78 -3.73 -19.98 5.33
C GLN A 78 -3.40 -20.89 6.52
N ARG A 79 -3.28 -20.34 7.74
CA ARG A 79 -2.81 -21.08 8.93
C ARG A 79 -3.94 -21.36 9.91
N CYS A 80 -4.85 -20.41 10.04
CA CYS A 80 -5.85 -20.44 11.08
C CYS A 80 -7.23 -20.58 10.43
N GLY A 81 -7.77 -21.80 10.43
CA GLY A 81 -9.10 -22.07 9.88
C GLY A 81 -10.24 -21.29 10.56
N SER A 82 -10.04 -20.79 11.78
CA SER A 82 -11.06 -20.11 12.60
C SER A 82 -10.63 -18.74 13.13
N PHE A 83 -9.62 -18.09 12.52
CA PHE A 83 -9.17 -16.79 13.04
C PHE A 83 -10.20 -15.69 12.77
N THR A 84 -10.69 -15.09 13.86
CA THR A 84 -11.51 -13.88 13.84
C THR A 84 -10.61 -12.68 13.58
N VAL A 85 -10.44 -12.34 12.31
CA VAL A 85 -9.80 -11.08 11.94
C VAL A 85 -10.80 -9.96 12.20
N SER A 86 -10.51 -9.10 13.18
CA SER A 86 -11.08 -7.76 13.22
C SER A 86 -10.48 -6.97 12.06
N CYS A 87 -11.22 -6.85 10.97
CA CYS A 87 -10.88 -6.06 9.80
C CYS A 87 -12.15 -5.39 9.28
N ASP A 88 -12.05 -4.12 8.90
CA ASP A 88 -13.15 -3.33 8.31
C ASP A 88 -13.48 -3.74 6.86
N LEU A 89 -13.20 -4.99 6.50
CA LEU A 89 -13.52 -5.55 5.20
C LEU A 89 -14.92 -6.15 5.23
N SER A 90 -15.62 -6.11 4.09
CA SER A 90 -16.93 -6.74 3.99
C SER A 90 -16.81 -8.25 4.25
N PRO A 91 -17.81 -8.89 4.87
CA PRO A 91 -17.82 -10.33 5.10
C PRO A 91 -17.60 -11.14 3.81
N ASP A 92 -18.20 -10.69 2.71
CA ASP A 92 -18.08 -11.33 1.39
C ASP A 92 -16.64 -11.30 0.86
N LEU A 93 -15.92 -10.20 1.07
CA LEU A 93 -14.51 -10.10 0.70
C LEU A 93 -13.66 -11.02 1.59
N ILE A 94 -13.94 -11.07 2.90
CA ILE A 94 -13.22 -11.97 3.81
C ILE A 94 -13.39 -13.44 3.39
N GLU A 95 -14.61 -13.82 3.01
CA GLU A 95 -14.88 -15.18 2.51
C GLU A 95 -14.14 -15.45 1.19
N THR A 96 -14.14 -14.49 0.27
CA THR A 96 -13.36 -14.58 -0.99
C THR A 96 -11.86 -14.73 -0.70
N LEU A 97 -11.33 -13.96 0.25
CA LEU A 97 -9.93 -14.04 0.68
C LEU A 97 -9.61 -15.38 1.34
N ARG A 98 -10.55 -15.95 2.10
CA ARG A 98 -10.42 -17.28 2.70
C ARG A 98 -10.33 -18.37 1.64
N GLN A 99 -11.23 -18.33 0.64
CA GLN A 99 -11.19 -19.26 -0.49
C GLN A 99 -9.86 -19.15 -1.25
N TYR A 100 -9.39 -17.93 -1.49
CA TYR A 100 -8.09 -17.70 -2.13
C TYR A 100 -6.92 -18.23 -1.29
N ALA A 101 -6.92 -17.96 0.02
CA ALA A 101 -5.89 -18.46 0.93
C ALA A 101 -5.84 -20.00 0.93
N THR A 102 -7.00 -20.66 0.97
CA THR A 102 -7.12 -22.12 0.87
C THR A 102 -6.58 -22.63 -0.46
N ALA A 103 -7.00 -22.06 -1.59
CA ALA A 103 -6.52 -22.46 -2.92
C ALA A 103 -4.99 -22.30 -3.06
N LEU A 104 -4.42 -21.21 -2.54
CA LEU A 104 -2.96 -21.03 -2.48
C LEU A 104 -2.27 -22.09 -1.62
N ALA A 105 -2.87 -22.45 -0.48
CA ALA A 105 -2.30 -23.45 0.42
C ALA A 105 -2.32 -24.85 -0.22
N GLU A 106 -3.39 -25.21 -0.91
CA GLU A 106 -3.54 -26.45 -1.68
C GLU A 106 -2.56 -26.51 -2.86
N ALA A 107 -2.29 -25.37 -3.51
CA ALA A 107 -1.26 -25.20 -4.53
C ALA A 107 0.19 -25.29 -3.98
N GLY A 108 0.37 -25.46 -2.66
CA GLY A 108 1.70 -25.44 -2.03
C GLY A 108 2.34 -24.05 -1.92
N ALA A 109 1.62 -22.99 -2.30
CA ALA A 109 2.07 -21.60 -2.26
C ALA A 109 1.79 -20.96 -0.88
N ARG A 110 2.58 -21.34 0.14
CA ARG A 110 2.45 -20.78 1.50
C ARG A 110 3.14 -19.43 1.63
N LEU A 111 2.40 -18.40 2.05
CA LEU A 111 2.92 -17.07 2.33
C LEU A 111 3.66 -17.04 3.69
N PRO A 112 4.83 -16.38 3.81
CA PRO A 112 5.53 -16.29 5.08
C PRO A 112 4.81 -15.34 6.06
N PHE A 113 4.52 -15.85 7.27
CA PHE A 113 3.78 -15.09 8.30
C PHE A 113 4.60 -13.99 8.98
N ARG A 114 5.92 -14.21 9.11
CA ARG A 114 6.78 -13.47 10.05
C ARG A 114 6.94 -11.99 9.70
N GLY A 115 6.82 -11.62 8.43
CA GLY A 115 6.97 -10.23 8.01
C GLY A 115 5.79 -9.33 8.42
N PHE A 116 4.62 -9.92 8.71
CA PHE A 116 3.36 -9.17 8.70
C PHE A 116 2.54 -9.27 9.98
N ALA A 117 2.90 -10.17 10.90
CA ALA A 117 2.30 -10.23 12.22
C ALA A 117 2.34 -8.85 12.92
N HIS A 118 3.44 -8.10 12.77
CA HIS A 118 3.55 -6.74 13.29
C HIS A 118 2.56 -5.75 12.65
N ALA A 119 2.36 -5.82 11.32
CA ALA A 119 1.46 -4.91 10.61
C ALA A 119 -0.02 -5.12 10.99
N MET A 120 -0.41 -6.37 11.31
CA MET A 120 -1.75 -6.65 11.84
C MET A 120 -1.93 -6.15 13.28
N ILE A 121 -0.92 -6.34 14.13
CA ILE A 121 -0.97 -5.90 15.53
C ILE A 121 -1.05 -4.37 15.62
N GLU A 122 -0.35 -3.63 14.75
CA GLU A 122 -0.41 -2.16 14.75
C GLU A 122 -1.78 -1.62 14.32
N ARG A 123 -2.47 -2.27 13.37
CA ARG A 123 -3.82 -1.84 12.93
C ARG A 123 -4.89 -2.11 13.99
N GLN A 124 -4.71 -3.14 14.82
CA GLN A 124 -5.62 -3.44 15.95
C GLN A 124 -5.41 -2.53 17.15
N LYS A 125 -4.27 -1.82 17.25
CA LYS A 125 -4.06 -0.75 18.25
C LYS A 125 -4.76 0.55 17.83
N GLY A 126 -6.04 0.46 17.46
CA GLY A 126 -6.97 1.59 17.63
C GLY A 126 -7.14 1.89 19.12
N PRO A 127 -7.59 3.11 19.49
CA PRO A 127 -7.46 3.64 20.85
C PRO A 127 -8.38 2.88 21.81
N LEU A 128 -7.84 1.89 22.51
CA LEU A 128 -8.36 1.44 23.79
C LEU A 128 -8.07 2.56 24.80
N GLU A 129 -9.07 3.42 24.99
CA GLU A 129 -9.39 4.13 26.23
C GLU A 129 -8.22 4.37 27.19
N SER A 130 -7.45 5.42 26.95
CA SER A 130 -6.85 6.18 28.05
C SER A 130 -7.83 7.28 28.43
N THR A 131 -8.61 7.01 29.47
CA THR A 131 -9.53 7.92 30.15
C THR A 131 -8.77 9.15 30.65
N GLY A 132 -9.12 10.34 30.16
CA GLY A 132 -8.54 11.60 30.65
C GLY A 132 -8.74 12.77 29.71
N LEU A 133 -9.90 13.42 29.85
CA LEU A 133 -10.17 14.85 29.64
C LEU A 133 -9.16 15.64 28.79
N ASP A 134 -9.49 15.93 27.53
CA ASP A 134 -9.80 17.30 27.11
C ASP A 134 -10.15 17.36 25.61
N ALA A 135 -11.12 18.25 25.32
CA ALA A 135 -11.79 18.37 24.05
C ALA A 135 -10.88 18.91 22.93
N CYS A 136 -10.84 18.20 21.80
CA CYS A 136 -10.60 18.83 20.51
C CYS A 136 -11.38 18.12 19.39
N THR A 137 -12.56 18.67 19.11
CA THR A 137 -13.09 19.02 17.79
C THR A 137 -12.78 18.10 16.60
N GLN A 138 -13.76 17.25 16.30
CA GLN A 138 -14.35 16.95 14.98
C GLN A 138 -13.45 16.40 13.85
N ASN A 139 -13.69 15.13 13.54
CA ASN A 139 -13.97 14.57 12.20
C ASN A 139 -13.41 15.33 10.98
N SER A 140 -12.35 14.80 10.39
CA SER A 140 -12.20 14.88 8.94
C SER A 140 -12.05 13.47 8.35
N VAL A 141 -13.01 13.13 7.50
CA VAL A 141 -12.93 12.03 6.56
C VAL A 141 -11.75 12.33 5.63
N LEU A 142 -10.60 11.72 5.89
CA LEU A 142 -9.48 11.74 4.97
C LEU A 142 -9.84 10.87 3.76
N ARG A 143 -10.52 11.47 2.79
CA ARG A 143 -10.47 11.03 1.40
C ARG A 143 -9.01 11.14 0.96
N VAL A 144 -8.25 10.05 1.12
CA VAL A 144 -6.93 9.90 0.51
C VAL A 144 -7.15 9.78 -0.99
N ARG A 145 -7.22 10.93 -1.68
CA ARG A 145 -6.98 10.99 -3.11
C ARG A 145 -5.57 10.44 -3.33
N ASP A 146 -5.44 9.45 -4.21
CA ASP A 146 -4.17 8.98 -4.77
C ASP A 146 -3.41 10.17 -5.40
N ARG A 147 -2.67 10.90 -4.57
CA ARG A 147 -1.72 11.90 -5.05
C ARG A 147 -0.40 11.18 -5.15
N SER A 148 0.06 11.02 -6.39
CA SER A 148 1.41 10.54 -6.67
C SER A 148 2.42 11.29 -5.79
N VAL A 149 3.53 10.64 -5.41
CA VAL A 149 4.55 11.26 -4.55
C VAL A 149 5.00 12.63 -5.10
N ALA A 150 4.98 12.80 -6.44
CA ALA A 150 5.19 14.08 -7.11
C ALA A 150 4.09 15.11 -6.83
N ALA A 151 2.81 14.73 -6.91
CA ALA A 151 1.69 15.62 -6.57
C ALA A 151 1.73 16.07 -5.11
N ASN A 152 2.10 15.19 -4.19
CA ASN A 152 2.28 15.55 -2.77
C ASN A 152 3.45 16.53 -2.58
N ALA A 153 4.59 16.28 -3.24
CA ALA A 153 5.73 17.22 -3.21
C ALA A 153 5.36 18.60 -3.75
N LEU A 154 4.61 18.66 -4.86
CA LEU A 154 4.18 19.91 -5.48
C LEU A 154 3.14 20.65 -4.64
N GLU A 155 2.22 19.94 -4.00
CA GLU A 155 1.24 20.52 -3.09
C GLU A 155 1.91 21.14 -1.86
N MET A 156 2.83 20.42 -1.22
CA MET A 156 3.59 20.96 -0.08
C MET A 156 4.28 22.28 -0.42
N VAL A 157 4.81 22.36 -1.64
CA VAL A 157 5.52 23.56 -2.12
C VAL A 157 4.57 24.66 -2.53
N ARG A 158 3.40 24.35 -3.07
CA ARG A 158 2.35 25.35 -3.36
C ARG A 158 1.80 25.97 -2.09
N GLU A 159 1.62 25.19 -1.03
CA GLU A 159 1.08 25.70 0.25
C GLU A 159 2.06 26.60 1.01
N ARG A 160 3.35 26.27 0.99
CA ARG A 160 4.37 26.94 1.82
C ARG A 160 5.30 27.85 1.05
N GLU A 161 5.19 27.86 -0.28
CA GLU A 161 6.06 28.50 -1.28
C GLU A 161 7.52 28.02 -1.28
N LEU A 162 8.07 27.68 -0.11
CA LEU A 162 9.45 27.28 0.10
C LEU A 162 9.52 26.14 1.13
N VAL A 163 10.01 24.97 0.73
CA VAL A 163 10.06 23.77 1.58
C VAL A 163 11.47 23.24 1.68
N SER A 164 11.87 22.87 2.90
CA SER A 164 13.19 22.31 3.17
C SER A 164 13.25 20.81 2.86
N THR A 165 14.45 20.31 2.57
CA THR A 165 14.70 18.87 2.34
C THR A 165 14.26 18.02 3.52
N ARG A 166 14.42 18.52 4.75
CA ARG A 166 14.01 17.82 5.97
C ARG A 166 12.50 17.69 6.08
N GLU A 167 11.74 18.68 5.61
CA GLU A 167 10.27 18.61 5.61
C GLU A 167 9.76 17.59 4.59
N PHE A 168 10.38 17.50 3.43
CA PHE A 168 10.09 16.44 2.46
C PHE A 168 10.42 15.05 3.00
N GLU A 169 11.55 14.89 3.70
CA GLU A 169 11.89 13.62 4.32
C GLU A 169 10.86 13.21 5.38
N ARG A 170 10.38 14.16 6.18
CA ARG A 170 9.30 13.93 7.16
C ARG A 170 7.98 13.53 6.51
N SER A 171 7.70 13.99 5.28
CA SER A 171 6.53 13.55 4.51
C SER A 171 6.77 12.27 3.69
N GLY A 172 7.92 11.60 3.89
CA GLY A 172 8.23 10.32 3.24
C GLY A 172 8.84 10.46 1.84
N ILE A 173 9.26 11.66 1.44
CA ILE A 173 9.84 11.95 0.12
C ILE A 173 11.36 11.94 0.23
N SER A 174 12.00 10.96 -0.43
CA SER A 174 13.46 10.80 -0.37
C SER A 174 14.22 11.88 -1.15
N ARG A 175 15.46 12.19 -0.73
CA ARG A 175 16.38 13.09 -1.44
C ARG A 175 16.63 12.71 -2.90
N GLN A 176 16.71 11.41 -3.19
CA GLN A 176 16.91 10.91 -4.55
C GLN A 176 15.72 11.30 -5.43
N TYR A 177 14.50 11.20 -4.90
CA TYR A 177 13.30 11.57 -5.62
C TYR A 177 13.18 13.09 -5.80
N LEU A 178 13.54 13.90 -4.80
CA LEU A 178 13.63 15.36 -4.95
C LEU A 178 14.62 15.76 -6.06
N SER A 179 15.76 15.06 -6.13
CA SER A 179 16.76 15.29 -7.19
C SER A 179 16.21 14.97 -8.57
N LEU A 180 15.37 13.94 -8.70
CA LEU A 180 14.67 13.62 -9.94
C LEU A 180 13.63 14.69 -10.31
N LEU A 181 12.83 15.17 -9.36
CA LEU A 181 11.84 16.22 -9.59
C LEU A 181 12.49 17.54 -10.02
N PHE A 182 13.61 17.90 -9.41
CA PHE A 182 14.44 19.04 -9.81
C PHE A 182 14.97 18.88 -11.24
N LYS A 183 15.54 17.71 -11.57
CA LYS A 183 16.04 17.43 -12.93
C LYS A 183 14.93 17.46 -13.99
N LYS A 184 13.70 17.09 -13.63
CA LYS A 184 12.53 17.14 -14.50
C LYS A 184 11.91 18.54 -14.62
N GLY A 185 12.43 19.54 -13.92
CA GLY A 185 11.91 20.91 -13.96
C GLY A 185 10.64 21.13 -13.16
N HIS A 186 10.19 20.16 -12.34
CA HIS A 186 8.99 20.34 -11.51
C HIS A 186 9.24 21.22 -10.28
N LEU A 187 10.49 21.24 -9.79
CA LEU A 187 10.91 22.00 -8.63
C LEU A 187 12.14 22.83 -8.99
N THR A 188 12.23 24.03 -8.43
CA THR A 188 13.41 24.89 -8.54
C THR A 188 14.11 24.95 -7.20
N ARG A 189 15.45 24.84 -7.21
CA ARG A 189 16.25 24.97 -5.99
C ARG A 189 16.47 26.46 -5.69
N ALA A 190 15.90 26.94 -4.59
CA ALA A 190 16.04 28.33 -4.17
C ALA A 190 17.34 28.59 -3.39
N ARG A 191 17.75 27.64 -2.53
CA ARG A 191 19.02 27.66 -1.78
C ARG A 191 19.45 26.23 -1.43
N HIS A 192 20.62 26.07 -0.80
CA HIS A 192 21.11 24.75 -0.43
C HIS A 192 20.11 24.03 0.49
N GLY A 193 19.48 22.96 0.00
CA GLY A 193 18.53 22.16 0.77
C GLY A 193 17.10 22.70 0.81
N TRP A 194 16.75 23.72 0.01
CA TRP A 194 15.40 24.28 -0.06
C TRP A 194 14.90 24.36 -1.51
N TYR A 195 13.62 24.05 -1.69
CA TYR A 195 12.98 23.96 -2.99
C TYR A 195 11.70 24.80 -3.02
N ARG A 196 11.40 25.36 -4.20
CA ARG A 196 10.19 26.10 -4.52
C ARG A 196 9.56 25.54 -5.79
N ALA A 197 8.31 25.93 -6.07
CA ALA A 197 7.61 25.49 -7.28
C ALA A 197 8.31 26.10 -8.49
N PHE A 198 8.32 25.38 -9.61
CA PHE A 198 8.64 25.99 -10.89
C PHE A 198 7.44 26.85 -11.29
N ASN A 199 7.59 28.16 -11.20
CA ASN A 199 6.65 29.09 -11.83
C ASN A 199 7.16 29.33 -13.24
N ASP A 200 6.38 28.92 -14.23
CA ASP A 200 6.44 29.49 -15.58
C ASP A 200 6.00 30.96 -15.53
#